data_AF-A0A8I1WMA1-F1
#
_entry.id   AF-A0A8I1WMA1-F1
#
_cell.length_a   1.000
_cell.length_b   1.000
_cell.length_c   1.000
_cell.angle_alpha   90.00
_cell.angle_beta   90.00
_cell.angle_gamma   90.00
#
_symmetry.space_group_name_H-M   'P 1'
#
loop_
_entity.id
_entity.type
_entity.pdbx_description
1 polymer ?
#
loop_
_entity_poly.entity_id
_entity_poly.type
_entity_poly.pdbx_seq_one_letter_code
_entity_poly.pdbx_strand_id
1 'polypeptide(L)'
;MRHHFPDGFLFGTTGAQLAIKKKLFAECNLHTVIRMPGSVFAPYTSITTNILFFDKTGPTKETWFYRMDMPEGYKHFSKTKPMLPEHFDPVVEWWNNRTEIADTDTDTFKAKKYTAEEIAAGDYNLDLCGFPVEEKEILSPEETIKNYIEQKRLLERRLTLATDNLQSYLMGDQTVVLMNIKSISDRISILDNAFPGDMKAALLQAAMQGKLTEQLPEDGDAADLLEQIVKEKCQLIKEGKIKKEKSLPEITPNEVPFDIPENWKWVRWGNLAKSIQYGYNASGLQSGRIKMLRISDISANNTVIWDTVPFCNITETDIDSYLLHPNDILFARTGGTVGKSFLIKELPMPSVFAGYLIRTNYNSDLLSPQYLKYFMNSFLYWRQLQAGTTKTAQPNCNGQTLSKMIIPLPPLSEQKRIVEKLDKLLPLCDGLIEN
;
A
#
# COMPACT_ATOMS: atom_id res chain seq x y z
N MET A 1 33.62 -15.59 -2.97
CA MET A 1 32.66 -16.37 -3.80
C MET A 1 31.52 -15.42 -4.19
N ARG A 2 30.93 -15.52 -5.39
CA ARG A 2 29.81 -14.66 -5.83
C ARG A 2 28.54 -15.48 -5.88
N HIS A 3 27.50 -15.06 -5.16
CA HIS A 3 26.20 -15.72 -5.18
C HIS A 3 25.07 -14.70 -5.32
N HIS A 4 24.11 -15.03 -6.18
CA HIS A 4 22.89 -14.26 -6.38
C HIS A 4 21.81 -14.80 -5.45
N PHE A 5 21.23 -13.92 -4.62
CA PHE A 5 20.14 -14.28 -3.74
C PHE A 5 18.93 -13.38 -4.00
N PRO A 6 17.72 -13.94 -4.14
CA PRO A 6 16.51 -13.14 -4.14
C PRO A 6 16.31 -12.51 -2.76
N ASP A 7 15.68 -11.35 -2.77
CA ASP A 7 15.28 -10.56 -1.61
C ASP A 7 14.65 -11.38 -0.46
N GLY A 8 13.86 -12.42 -0.78
CA GLY A 8 13.22 -13.29 0.22
C GLY A 8 14.18 -14.02 1.18
N PHE A 9 15.45 -14.21 0.81
CA PHE A 9 16.47 -14.72 1.74
C PHE A 9 16.91 -13.65 2.75
N LEU A 10 16.97 -12.39 2.33
CA LEU A 10 17.39 -11.25 3.16
C LEU A 10 16.29 -10.79 4.13
N PHE A 11 15.02 -10.92 3.76
CA PHE A 11 13.88 -10.51 4.60
C PHE A 11 13.37 -11.60 5.54
N GLY A 12 13.80 -12.84 5.31
CA GLY A 12 13.38 -13.99 6.07
C GLY A 12 13.81 -13.94 7.53
N THR A 13 12.84 -13.85 8.44
CA THR A 13 13.03 -14.03 9.90
C THR A 13 12.60 -15.41 10.39
N THR A 14 12.20 -16.32 9.47
CA THR A 14 11.90 -17.70 9.83
C THR A 14 13.15 -18.38 10.42
N GLY A 15 12.97 -19.33 11.34
CA GLY A 15 14.08 -19.91 12.10
C GLY A 15 15.22 -20.48 11.23
N ALA A 16 14.90 -21.07 10.07
CA ALA A 16 15.90 -21.60 9.15
C ALA A 16 16.69 -20.49 8.41
N GLN A 17 16.01 -19.44 7.95
CA GLN A 17 16.65 -18.32 7.24
C GLN A 17 17.57 -17.53 8.19
N LEU A 18 17.09 -17.26 9.41
CA LEU A 18 17.89 -16.60 10.44
C LEU A 18 19.13 -17.44 10.81
N ALA A 19 18.98 -18.76 10.95
CA ALA A 19 20.10 -19.64 11.24
C ALA A 19 21.17 -19.62 10.14
N ILE A 20 20.77 -19.61 8.87
CA ILE A 20 21.72 -19.53 7.75
C ILE A 20 22.46 -18.19 7.74
N LYS A 21 21.76 -17.08 8.00
CA LYS A 21 22.41 -15.75 8.08
C LYS A 21 23.40 -15.66 9.25
N LYS A 22 23.01 -16.15 10.44
CA LYS A 22 23.91 -16.23 11.60
C LYS A 22 25.16 -17.03 11.27
N LYS A 23 24.99 -18.18 10.59
CA LYS A 23 26.10 -19.01 10.14
C LYS A 23 27.00 -18.28 9.13
N LEU A 24 26.41 -17.59 8.15
CA LEU A 24 27.16 -16.79 7.19
C LEU A 24 28.04 -15.73 7.87
N PHE A 25 27.51 -15.02 8.87
CA PHE A 25 28.27 -14.00 9.59
C PHE A 25 29.33 -14.58 10.53
N ALA A 26 29.09 -15.77 11.10
CA ALA A 26 30.03 -16.42 11.99
C ALA A 26 31.20 -17.10 11.25
N GLU A 27 30.96 -17.63 10.05
CA GLU A 27 31.92 -18.48 9.33
C GLU A 27 32.57 -17.80 8.12
N CYS A 28 31.96 -16.73 7.60
CA CYS A 28 32.43 -16.01 6.44
C CYS A 28 32.58 -14.52 6.73
N ASN A 29 33.45 -13.86 5.96
CA ASN A 29 33.58 -12.41 5.95
C ASN A 29 32.69 -11.86 4.84
N LEU A 30 31.43 -11.56 5.15
CA LEU A 30 30.52 -10.86 4.25
C LEU A 30 30.90 -9.38 4.21
N HIS A 31 31.80 -9.04 3.30
CA HIS A 31 32.37 -7.70 3.22
C HIS A 31 31.52 -6.72 2.40
N THR A 32 30.67 -7.20 1.48
CA THR A 32 29.80 -6.32 0.67
C THR A 32 28.50 -6.97 0.24
N VAL A 33 27.41 -6.20 0.24
CA VAL A 33 26.13 -6.50 -0.38
C VAL A 33 25.79 -5.42 -1.39
N ILE A 34 25.58 -5.81 -2.65
CA ILE A 34 25.09 -4.91 -3.70
C ILE A 34 23.61 -5.19 -3.95
N ARG A 35 22.79 -4.15 -3.87
CA ARG A 35 21.34 -4.21 -4.09
C ARG A 35 21.02 -3.75 -5.49
N MET A 36 20.43 -4.64 -6.27
CA MET A 36 20.02 -4.37 -7.65
C MET A 36 18.58 -3.87 -7.67
N PRO A 37 18.22 -2.99 -8.61
CA PRO A 37 16.84 -2.56 -8.79
C PRO A 37 15.96 -3.72 -9.27
N GLY A 38 14.65 -3.51 -9.24
CA GLY A 38 13.68 -4.49 -9.74
C GLY A 38 13.85 -4.76 -11.24
N SER A 39 13.30 -5.87 -11.70
CA SER A 39 13.23 -6.26 -13.11
C SER A 39 14.58 -6.52 -13.79
N VAL A 40 15.70 -6.66 -13.09
CA VAL A 40 17.00 -6.90 -13.72
C VAL A 40 17.09 -8.25 -14.44
N PHE A 41 16.54 -9.31 -13.83
CA PHE A 41 16.66 -10.68 -14.35
C PHE A 41 15.34 -11.17 -14.94
N ALA A 42 15.42 -11.93 -16.04
CA ALA A 42 14.26 -12.63 -16.60
C ALA A 42 13.59 -13.51 -15.53
N PRO A 43 12.25 -13.44 -15.33
CA PRO A 43 11.24 -12.89 -16.24
C PRO A 43 10.90 -11.40 -16.02
N TYR A 44 11.84 -10.57 -15.55
CA TYR A 44 11.73 -9.11 -15.35
C TYR A 44 10.69 -8.72 -14.28
N THR A 45 10.54 -9.55 -13.25
CA THR A 45 9.65 -9.26 -12.11
C THR A 45 10.15 -8.05 -11.33
N SER A 46 9.24 -7.31 -10.68
CA SER A 46 9.58 -6.20 -9.79
C SER A 46 10.37 -6.58 -8.53
N ILE A 47 10.66 -7.87 -8.32
CA ILE A 47 11.46 -8.36 -7.20
C ILE A 47 12.90 -7.85 -7.35
N THR A 48 13.35 -7.11 -6.34
CA THR A 48 14.74 -6.67 -6.18
C THR A 48 15.64 -7.87 -5.85
N THR A 49 16.88 -7.84 -6.36
CA THR A 49 17.84 -8.94 -6.22
C THR A 49 19.13 -8.41 -5.62
N ASN A 50 19.87 -9.25 -4.89
CA ASN A 50 21.10 -8.83 -4.23
C ASN A 50 22.26 -9.74 -4.60
N ILE A 51 23.45 -9.15 -4.62
CA ILE A 51 24.72 -9.83 -4.85
C ILE A 51 25.52 -9.75 -3.57
N LEU A 52 25.77 -10.92 -2.98
CA LEU A 52 26.55 -11.04 -1.74
C LEU A 52 27.99 -11.37 -2.10
N PHE A 53 28.92 -10.59 -1.56
CA PHE A 53 30.35 -10.80 -1.70
C PHE A 53 30.94 -11.14 -0.35
N PHE A 54 31.43 -12.39 -0.25
CA PHE A 54 32.04 -12.90 0.96
C PHE A 54 33.18 -13.86 0.64
N ASP A 55 34.05 -14.06 1.61
CA ASP A 55 35.12 -15.05 1.61
C ASP A 55 35.19 -15.78 2.96
N LYS A 56 36.11 -16.73 3.10
CA LYS A 56 36.29 -17.55 4.31
C LYS A 56 37.51 -17.12 5.14
N THR A 57 37.87 -15.84 5.13
CA THR A 57 39.03 -15.34 5.89
C THR A 57 38.76 -15.22 7.40
N GLY A 58 37.50 -15.30 7.83
CA GLY A 58 37.08 -15.23 9.22
C GLY A 58 35.63 -14.78 9.36
N PRO A 59 35.14 -14.53 10.58
CA PRO A 59 33.81 -13.97 10.81
C PRO A 59 33.68 -12.55 10.26
N THR A 60 32.46 -12.18 9.84
CA THR A 60 32.12 -10.81 9.43
C THR A 60 32.29 -9.87 10.62
N LYS A 61 33.04 -8.79 10.42
CA LYS A 61 33.15 -7.67 11.37
C LYS A 61 32.30 -6.48 10.94
N GLU A 62 32.33 -6.20 9.65
CA GLU A 62 31.61 -5.09 9.04
C GLU A 62 31.21 -5.47 7.61
N THR A 63 30.07 -4.94 7.16
CA THR A 63 29.53 -5.17 5.82
C THR A 63 29.16 -3.84 5.20
N TRP A 64 29.64 -3.62 3.99
CA TRP A 64 29.19 -2.51 3.16
C TRP A 64 27.92 -2.86 2.40
N PHE A 65 26.96 -1.94 2.38
CA PHE A 65 25.77 -2.03 1.54
C PHE A 65 25.82 -0.92 0.51
N TYR A 66 25.51 -1.25 -0.75
CA TYR A 66 25.38 -0.28 -1.83
C TYR A 66 24.17 -0.57 -2.68
N ARG A 67 23.39 0.47 -2.95
CA ARG A 67 22.21 0.43 -3.79
C ARG A 67 22.51 0.94 -5.19
N MET A 68 22.28 0.09 -6.19
CA MET A 68 22.30 0.48 -7.59
C MET A 68 20.93 1.07 -7.94
N ASP A 69 20.88 2.38 -8.17
CA ASP A 69 19.65 3.05 -8.60
C ASP A 69 19.30 2.72 -10.05
N MET A 70 18.04 2.97 -10.43
CA MET A 70 17.60 2.82 -11.81
C MET A 70 18.32 3.86 -12.69
N PRO A 71 18.87 3.49 -13.86
CA PRO A 71 19.52 4.43 -14.75
C PRO A 71 18.57 5.54 -15.24
N GLU A 72 19.11 6.70 -15.57
CA GLU A 72 18.33 7.82 -16.07
C GLU A 72 17.50 7.43 -17.31
N GLY A 73 16.21 7.77 -17.32
CA GLY A 73 15.28 7.40 -18.38
C GLY A 73 14.80 5.94 -18.36
N TYR A 74 15.14 5.16 -17.33
CA TYR A 74 14.58 3.83 -17.10
C TYR A 74 13.58 3.86 -15.94
N LYS A 75 12.40 3.26 -16.14
CA LYS A 75 11.44 2.97 -15.05
C LYS A 75 11.52 1.52 -14.59
N HIS A 76 11.91 0.61 -15.47
CA HIS A 76 12.16 -0.81 -15.23
C HIS A 76 13.03 -1.35 -16.36
N PHE A 77 13.76 -2.43 -16.11
CA PHE A 77 14.39 -3.23 -17.17
C PHE A 77 13.38 -4.20 -17.78
N SER A 78 13.55 -4.50 -19.06
CA SER A 78 12.68 -5.43 -19.80
C SER A 78 13.46 -6.19 -20.86
N LYS A 79 12.79 -7.14 -21.53
CA LYS A 79 13.38 -7.85 -22.68
C LYS A 79 13.80 -6.89 -23.81
N THR A 80 13.06 -5.80 -24.02
CA THR A 80 13.34 -4.80 -25.06
C THR A 80 14.23 -3.66 -24.58
N LYS A 81 14.43 -3.55 -23.26
CA LYS A 81 15.28 -2.54 -22.62
C LYS A 81 16.07 -3.18 -21.46
N PRO A 82 17.05 -4.06 -21.76
CA PRO A 82 17.76 -4.82 -20.74
C PRO A 82 18.76 -3.95 -19.97
N MET A 83 19.27 -4.48 -18.87
CA MET A 83 20.41 -3.87 -18.19
C MET A 83 21.67 -4.00 -19.06
N LEU A 84 22.39 -2.89 -19.23
CA LEU A 84 23.66 -2.80 -19.93
C LEU A 84 24.83 -2.75 -18.93
N PRO A 85 26.05 -3.16 -19.32
CA PRO A 85 27.23 -3.09 -18.45
C PRO A 85 27.46 -1.70 -17.86
N GLU A 86 27.29 -0.65 -18.67
CA GLU A 86 27.48 0.76 -18.28
C GLU A 86 26.56 1.21 -17.14
N HIS A 87 25.39 0.58 -16.97
CA HIS A 87 24.51 0.88 -15.84
C HIS A 87 25.14 0.49 -14.51
N PHE A 88 26.11 -0.43 -14.51
CA PHE A 88 26.79 -0.93 -13.32
C PHE A 88 28.07 -0.15 -13.01
N ASP A 89 28.52 0.75 -13.89
CA ASP A 89 29.75 1.53 -13.72
C ASP A 89 29.79 2.30 -12.39
N PRO A 90 28.71 2.94 -11.91
CA PRO A 90 28.72 3.60 -10.60
C PRO A 90 29.04 2.66 -9.44
N VAL A 91 28.60 1.40 -9.52
CA VAL A 91 28.92 0.37 -8.51
C VAL A 91 30.42 0.04 -8.56
N VAL A 92 30.98 -0.10 -9.76
CA VAL A 92 32.40 -0.43 -9.98
C VAL A 92 33.31 0.71 -9.50
N GLU A 93 32.93 1.95 -9.79
CA GLU A 93 33.65 3.13 -9.36
C GLU A 93 33.66 3.23 -7.82
N TRP A 94 32.48 3.13 -7.20
CA TRP A 94 32.36 3.14 -5.74
C TRP A 94 33.07 1.95 -5.07
N TRP A 95 33.07 0.77 -5.70
CA TRP A 95 33.66 -0.45 -5.11
C TRP A 95 35.12 -0.27 -4.69
N ASN A 96 35.88 0.47 -5.50
CA ASN A 96 37.31 0.73 -5.28
C ASN A 96 37.57 1.96 -4.38
N ASN A 97 36.55 2.77 -4.11
CA ASN A 97 36.65 3.97 -3.29
C ASN A 97 35.41 4.09 -2.36
N ARG A 98 35.25 3.11 -1.47
CA ARG A 98 34.01 2.98 -0.68
C ARG A 98 33.86 4.13 0.29
N THR A 99 32.82 4.91 0.09
CA THR A 99 32.38 5.96 1.01
C THR A 99 30.92 5.77 1.36
N GLU A 100 30.49 6.36 2.47
CA GLU A 100 29.07 6.51 2.73
C GLU A 100 28.46 7.51 1.74
N ILE A 101 27.24 7.24 1.30
CA ILE A 101 26.47 8.08 0.41
C ILE A 101 25.07 8.18 1.00
N ALA A 102 24.74 9.34 1.58
CA ALA A 102 23.40 9.67 2.01
C ALA A 102 22.50 10.00 0.81
N ASP A 103 21.22 9.70 0.91
CA ASP A 103 20.22 10.15 -0.07
C ASP A 103 19.98 11.67 0.10
N THR A 104 19.66 12.36 -0.99
CA THR A 104 19.51 13.84 -0.98
C THR A 104 18.28 14.33 -0.24
N ASP A 105 17.19 13.55 -0.29
CA ASP A 105 15.85 14.00 0.11
C ASP A 105 15.25 13.18 1.27
N THR A 106 16.03 12.27 1.86
CA THR A 106 15.58 11.38 2.94
C THR A 106 16.73 11.08 3.89
N ASP A 107 16.44 10.71 5.14
CA ASP A 107 17.46 10.25 6.10
C ASP A 107 17.99 8.83 5.80
N THR A 108 17.82 8.33 4.56
CA THR A 108 18.32 7.03 4.13
C THR A 108 19.68 7.14 3.43
N PHE A 109 20.28 5.97 3.17
CA PHE A 109 21.59 5.88 2.55
C PHE A 109 21.51 5.06 1.27
N LYS A 110 22.14 5.55 0.21
CA LYS A 110 22.50 4.77 -0.97
C LYS A 110 23.62 3.80 -0.67
N ALA A 111 24.60 4.22 0.13
CA ALA A 111 25.71 3.38 0.54
C ALA A 111 26.11 3.65 1.99
N LYS A 112 26.26 2.60 2.80
CA LYS A 112 26.67 2.72 4.20
C LYS A 112 27.32 1.43 4.69
N LYS A 113 28.24 1.56 5.64
CA LYS A 113 28.88 0.45 6.33
C LYS A 113 28.18 0.19 7.65
N TYR A 114 27.93 -1.07 7.96
CA TYR A 114 27.34 -1.49 9.23
C TYR A 114 28.22 -2.55 9.88
N THR A 115 28.32 -2.48 11.20
CA THR A 115 29.01 -3.47 12.05
C THR A 115 28.18 -4.75 12.18
N ALA A 116 28.84 -5.85 12.51
CA ALA A 116 28.16 -7.12 12.77
C ALA A 116 27.18 -7.01 13.96
N GLU A 117 27.49 -6.18 14.96
CA GLU A 117 26.64 -5.90 16.11
C GLU A 117 25.36 -5.15 15.72
N GLU A 118 25.45 -4.11 14.88
CA GLU A 118 24.28 -3.38 14.36
C GLU A 118 23.37 -4.30 13.55
N ILE A 119 23.96 -5.14 12.69
CA ILE A 119 23.20 -6.11 11.89
C ILE A 119 22.55 -7.17 12.78
N ALA A 120 23.23 -7.63 13.82
CA ALA A 120 22.68 -8.59 14.78
C ALA A 120 21.54 -7.99 15.60
N ALA A 121 21.63 -6.72 16.00
CA ALA A 121 20.57 -5.98 16.69
C ALA A 121 19.32 -5.82 15.82
N GLY A 122 19.47 -5.75 14.50
CA GLY A 122 18.38 -5.78 13.52
C GLY A 122 17.92 -7.18 13.12
N ASP A 123 18.10 -8.19 13.96
CA ASP A 123 17.74 -9.60 13.69
C ASP A 123 18.37 -10.18 12.41
N TYR A 124 19.59 -9.74 12.05
CA TYR A 124 20.25 -10.09 10.80
C TYR A 124 19.38 -9.75 9.58
N ASN A 125 18.61 -8.66 9.64
CA ASN A 125 17.94 -8.11 8.48
C ASN A 125 18.98 -7.39 7.60
N LEU A 126 19.19 -7.92 6.40
CA LEU A 126 20.14 -7.37 5.43
C LEU A 126 19.46 -6.40 4.45
N ASP A 127 18.22 -5.97 4.73
CA ASP A 127 17.48 -4.93 4.01
C ASP A 127 18.00 -3.52 4.34
N LEU A 128 19.31 -3.30 4.25
CA LEU A 128 19.95 -2.02 4.54
C LEU A 128 20.21 -1.26 3.25
N CYS A 129 20.22 0.07 3.30
CA CYS A 129 20.34 0.94 2.11
C CYS A 129 19.29 0.62 1.03
N GLY A 130 18.01 0.59 1.41
CA GLY A 130 16.90 0.31 0.50
C GLY A 130 16.64 1.42 -0.51
N PHE A 131 15.81 1.14 -1.52
CA PHE A 131 15.36 2.16 -2.47
C PHE A 131 14.51 3.20 -1.74
N PRO A 132 14.80 4.51 -1.90
CA PRO A 132 14.00 5.55 -1.29
C PRO A 132 12.59 5.39 -1.85
N VAL A 133 11.63 5.25 -0.97
CA VAL A 133 10.23 5.38 -1.37
C VAL A 133 10.02 6.87 -1.42
N GLU A 134 9.79 7.44 -2.61
CA GLU A 134 9.24 8.79 -2.70
C GLU A 134 7.94 8.78 -1.89
N GLU A 135 7.98 9.30 -0.66
CA GLU A 135 6.77 9.56 0.10
C GLU A 135 6.06 10.70 -0.62
N LYS A 136 5.09 10.33 -1.47
CA LYS A 136 4.23 11.32 -2.11
C LYS A 136 3.50 12.06 -0.99
N GLU A 137 3.92 13.29 -0.72
CA GLU A 137 3.25 14.16 0.24
C GLU A 137 1.81 14.39 -0.25
N ILE A 138 0.85 13.99 0.57
CA ILE A 138 -0.57 14.22 0.28
C ILE A 138 -0.94 15.57 0.89
N LEU A 139 -1.13 16.56 0.02
CA LEU A 139 -1.56 17.90 0.39
C LEU A 139 -2.97 17.88 1.00
N SER A 140 -3.31 18.92 1.75
CA SER A 140 -4.71 19.14 2.16
C SER A 140 -5.63 19.31 0.94
N PRO A 141 -6.95 19.09 1.08
CA PRO A 141 -7.91 19.36 0.01
C PRO A 141 -7.77 20.78 -0.57
N GLU A 142 -7.60 21.77 0.29
CA GLU A 142 -7.47 23.19 -0.07
C GLU A 142 -6.17 23.46 -0.84
N GLU A 143 -5.05 22.93 -0.36
CA GLU A 143 -3.75 23.06 -1.04
C GLU A 143 -3.71 22.29 -2.36
N THR A 144 -4.38 21.14 -2.43
CA THR A 144 -4.49 20.33 -3.66
C THR A 144 -5.20 21.12 -4.76
N ILE A 145 -6.33 21.75 -4.43
CA ILE A 145 -7.07 22.63 -5.35
C ILE A 145 -6.21 23.84 -5.74
N LYS A 146 -5.60 24.52 -4.77
CA LYS A 146 -4.77 25.71 -5.02
C LYS A 146 -3.60 25.40 -5.96
N ASN A 147 -2.86 24.33 -5.68
CA ASN A 147 -1.72 23.90 -6.49
C ASN A 147 -2.16 23.55 -7.92
N TYR A 148 -3.26 22.81 -8.08
CA TYR A 148 -3.81 22.50 -9.40
C TYR A 148 -4.14 23.77 -10.21
N ILE A 149 -4.89 24.70 -9.62
CA ILE A 149 -5.29 25.96 -10.28
C ILE A 149 -4.06 26.78 -10.68
N GLU A 150 -3.08 26.89 -9.79
CA GLU A 150 -1.86 27.66 -10.04
C GLU A 150 -1.02 27.05 -11.17
N GLN A 151 -0.77 25.74 -11.12
CA GLN A 151 -0.01 25.04 -12.15
C GLN A 151 -0.72 25.08 -13.51
N LYS A 152 -2.05 24.85 -13.53
CA LYS A 152 -2.84 24.90 -14.76
C LYS A 152 -2.77 26.29 -15.40
N ARG A 153 -2.98 27.34 -14.61
CA ARG A 153 -2.88 28.73 -15.08
C ARG A 153 -1.50 29.07 -15.66
N LEU A 154 -0.42 28.58 -15.03
CA LEU A 154 0.93 28.79 -15.54
C LEU A 154 1.16 28.08 -16.88
N LEU A 155 0.70 26.83 -17.01
CA LEU A 155 0.82 26.07 -18.25
C LEU A 155 -0.03 26.67 -19.38
N GLU A 156 -1.25 27.11 -19.10
CA GLU A 156 -2.12 27.78 -20.07
C GLU A 156 -1.50 29.08 -20.57
N ARG A 157 -0.95 29.92 -19.68
CA ARG A 157 -0.22 31.13 -20.08
C ARG A 157 0.97 30.82 -20.99
N ARG A 158 1.72 29.76 -20.67
CA ARG A 158 2.84 29.30 -21.51
C ARG A 158 2.36 28.81 -22.87
N LEU A 159 1.20 28.15 -22.91
CA LEU A 159 0.61 27.69 -24.15
C LEU A 159 0.21 28.86 -25.05
N THR A 160 -0.47 29.88 -24.49
CA THR A 160 -0.81 31.12 -25.20
C THR A 160 0.43 31.82 -25.75
N LEU A 161 1.47 32.00 -24.92
CA LEU A 161 2.72 32.60 -25.36
C LEU A 161 3.38 31.80 -26.50
N ALA A 162 3.36 30.47 -26.41
CA ALA A 162 3.91 29.60 -27.43
C ALA A 162 3.15 29.70 -28.76
N THR A 163 1.82 29.81 -28.72
CA THR A 163 0.99 29.98 -29.91
C THR A 163 1.13 31.37 -30.52
N ASP A 164 1.20 32.41 -29.69
CA ASP A 164 1.40 33.80 -30.15
C ASP A 164 2.76 33.95 -30.83
N ASN A 165 3.83 33.41 -30.22
CA ASN A 165 5.16 33.42 -30.83
C ASN A 165 5.19 32.66 -32.16
N LEU A 166 4.49 31.52 -32.26
CA LEU A 166 4.39 30.80 -33.53
C LEU A 166 3.68 31.64 -34.59
N GLN A 167 2.60 32.34 -34.22
CA GLN A 167 1.87 33.22 -35.13
C GLN A 167 2.75 34.39 -35.60
N SER A 168 3.46 35.07 -34.69
CA SER A 168 4.38 36.16 -35.05
C SER A 168 5.51 35.68 -35.96
N TYR A 169 6.06 34.49 -35.70
CA TYR A 169 7.05 33.88 -36.59
C TYR A 169 6.51 33.63 -37.99
N LEU A 170 5.27 33.11 -38.11
CA LEU A 170 4.59 32.92 -39.39
C LEU A 170 4.30 34.25 -40.12
N MET A 171 4.12 35.34 -39.38
CA MET A 171 3.96 36.70 -39.92
C MET A 171 5.29 37.37 -40.31
N GLY A 172 6.42 36.69 -40.14
CA GLY A 172 7.73 37.14 -40.60
C GLY A 172 8.66 37.71 -39.53
N ASP A 173 8.22 37.78 -38.26
CA ASP A 173 9.11 38.15 -37.16
C ASP A 173 9.94 36.94 -36.71
N GLN A 174 11.14 36.81 -37.29
CA GLN A 174 12.07 35.71 -36.96
C GLN A 174 12.82 35.92 -35.63
N THR A 175 12.55 36.99 -34.89
CA THR A 175 13.23 37.27 -33.61
C THR A 175 12.55 36.59 -32.41
N VAL A 176 11.32 36.10 -32.57
CA VAL A 176 10.56 35.42 -31.51
C VAL A 176 11.09 34.02 -31.21
N VAL A 177 10.98 33.60 -29.94
CA VAL A 177 11.42 32.28 -29.48
C VAL A 177 10.30 31.26 -29.63
N LEU A 178 10.47 30.30 -30.53
CA LEU A 178 9.55 29.17 -30.68
C LEU A 178 9.65 28.21 -29.49
N MET A 179 8.50 27.75 -29.02
CA MET A 179 8.39 26.81 -27.89
C MET A 179 7.73 25.50 -28.34
N ASN A 180 8.00 24.41 -27.61
CA ASN A 180 7.38 23.12 -27.90
C ASN A 180 5.94 23.07 -27.39
N ILE A 181 4.99 23.47 -28.24
CA ILE A 181 3.54 23.48 -27.94
C ILE A 181 3.04 22.12 -27.49
N LYS A 182 3.45 21.03 -28.17
CA LYS A 182 3.04 19.68 -27.83
C LYS A 182 3.42 19.33 -26.39
N SER A 183 4.67 19.61 -25.99
CA SER A 183 5.13 19.32 -24.63
C SER A 183 4.35 20.08 -23.55
N ILE A 184 3.93 21.33 -23.82
CA ILE A 184 3.12 22.11 -22.89
C ILE A 184 1.70 21.53 -22.78
N SER A 185 1.09 21.19 -23.92
CA SER A 185 -0.24 20.56 -23.97
C SER A 185 -0.25 19.21 -23.25
N ASP A 186 0.77 18.37 -23.48
CA ASP A 186 0.94 17.09 -22.80
C ASP A 186 1.02 17.27 -21.27
N ARG A 187 1.70 18.32 -20.78
CA ARG A 187 1.76 18.63 -19.34
C ARG A 187 0.43 19.05 -18.75
N ILE A 188 -0.38 19.83 -19.48
CA ILE A 188 -1.74 20.19 -19.04
C ILE A 188 -2.57 18.92 -18.92
N SER A 189 -2.53 18.05 -19.94
CA SER A 189 -3.27 16.79 -19.90
C SER A 189 -2.83 15.88 -18.76
N ILE A 190 -1.54 15.79 -18.47
CA ILE A 190 -1.03 15.03 -17.32
C ILE A 190 -1.57 15.59 -16.00
N LEU A 191 -1.55 16.92 -15.85
CA LEU A 191 -2.06 17.60 -14.65
C LEU A 191 -3.57 17.36 -14.47
N ASP A 192 -4.36 17.55 -15.53
CA ASP A 192 -5.81 17.34 -15.53
C ASP A 192 -6.18 15.89 -15.21
N ASN A 193 -5.44 14.92 -15.78
CA ASN A 193 -5.68 13.50 -15.50
C ASN A 193 -5.27 13.06 -14.09
N ALA A 194 -4.29 13.74 -13.47
CA ALA A 194 -3.82 13.42 -12.12
C ALA A 194 -4.73 14.00 -11.03
N PHE A 195 -5.27 15.20 -11.25
CA PHE A 195 -6.00 15.97 -10.24
C PHE A 195 -7.16 15.23 -9.56
N PRO A 196 -8.03 14.48 -10.26
CA PRO A 196 -9.08 13.69 -9.63
C PRO A 196 -8.56 12.67 -8.60
N GLY A 197 -7.45 12.00 -8.92
CA GLY A 197 -6.82 11.02 -8.03
C GLY A 197 -6.18 11.70 -6.82
N ASP A 198 -5.49 12.81 -7.05
CA ASP A 198 -4.85 13.60 -5.98
C ASP A 198 -5.90 14.18 -5.01
N MET A 199 -7.02 14.68 -5.54
CA MET A 199 -8.12 15.22 -4.73
C MET A 199 -8.77 14.14 -3.85
N LYS A 200 -9.00 12.93 -4.40
CA LYS A 200 -9.52 11.80 -3.61
C LYS A 200 -8.56 11.41 -2.49
N ALA A 201 -7.27 11.37 -2.80
CA ALA A 201 -6.24 11.07 -1.81
C ALA A 201 -6.23 12.11 -0.69
N ALA A 202 -6.31 13.41 -1.03
CA ALA A 202 -6.39 14.51 -0.08
C ALA A 202 -7.63 14.44 0.82
N LEU A 203 -8.81 14.16 0.25
CA LEU A 203 -10.05 14.00 1.02
C LEU A 203 -9.99 12.82 1.99
N LEU A 204 -9.48 11.68 1.54
CA LEU A 204 -9.33 10.50 2.39
C LEU A 204 -8.29 10.75 3.49
N GLN A 205 -7.18 11.41 3.18
CA GLN A 205 -6.16 11.78 4.17
C GLN A 205 -6.74 12.73 5.23
N ALA A 206 -7.44 13.79 4.80
CA ALA A 206 -8.11 14.71 5.72
C ALA A 206 -9.14 14.00 6.60
N ALA A 207 -9.87 13.01 6.06
CA ALA A 207 -10.78 12.18 6.83
C ALA A 207 -10.07 11.33 7.88
N MET A 208 -8.92 10.73 7.55
CA MET A 208 -8.15 9.91 8.50
C MET A 208 -7.42 10.75 9.55
N GLN A 209 -7.22 12.05 9.31
CA GLN A 209 -6.61 13.00 10.25
C GLN A 209 -7.63 13.75 11.13
N GLY A 210 -8.94 13.50 10.98
CA GLY A 210 -9.98 14.25 11.70
C GLY A 210 -10.11 15.71 11.26
N LYS A 211 -9.64 16.04 10.05
CA LYS A 211 -9.66 17.39 9.47
C LYS A 211 -10.77 17.58 8.44
N LEU A 212 -11.46 16.50 8.05
CA LEU A 212 -12.55 16.60 7.08
C LEU A 212 -13.84 17.12 7.72
N THR A 213 -14.07 16.88 9.01
CA THR A 213 -15.28 17.24 9.74
C THR A 213 -14.94 18.06 10.97
N GLU A 214 -15.89 18.86 11.44
CA GLU A 214 -15.75 19.55 12.73
C GLU A 214 -15.79 18.54 13.88
N GLN A 215 -14.96 18.79 14.91
CA GLN A 215 -14.95 18.04 16.16
C GLN A 215 -16.07 18.58 17.06
N LEU A 216 -17.01 17.71 17.47
CA LEU A 216 -18.12 18.13 18.33
C LEU A 216 -17.96 17.51 19.74
N PRO A 217 -18.09 18.30 20.83
CA PRO A 217 -17.99 17.78 22.19
C PRO A 217 -18.99 16.63 22.49
N GLU A 218 -20.17 16.66 21.86
CA GLU A 218 -21.21 15.63 22.00
C GLU A 218 -20.88 14.30 21.32
N ASP A 219 -19.84 14.23 20.48
CA ASP A 219 -19.42 12.98 19.85
C ASP A 219 -18.86 11.98 20.88
N GLY A 220 -18.39 12.47 22.04
CA GLY A 220 -17.76 11.66 23.08
C GLY A 220 -16.32 11.24 22.72
N ASP A 221 -15.86 10.15 23.32
CA ASP A 221 -14.49 9.66 23.19
C ASP A 221 -14.41 8.27 22.54
N ALA A 222 -13.47 8.09 21.61
CA ALA A 222 -13.23 6.81 20.95
C ALA A 222 -12.73 5.71 21.91
N ALA A 223 -12.17 6.07 23.08
CA ALA A 223 -11.80 5.14 24.12
C ALA A 223 -13.03 4.44 24.72
N ASP A 224 -14.11 5.18 24.99
CA ASP A 224 -15.37 4.62 25.49
C ASP A 224 -15.98 3.68 24.45
N LEU A 225 -15.93 4.09 23.18
CA LEU A 225 -16.39 3.26 22.07
C LEU A 225 -15.59 1.95 21.97
N LEU A 226 -14.26 2.04 22.08
CA LEU A 226 -13.39 0.88 22.05
C LEU A 226 -13.67 -0.08 23.20
N GLU A 227 -13.95 0.44 24.40
CA GLU A 227 -14.33 -0.39 25.54
C GLU A 227 -15.61 -1.17 25.27
N GLN A 228 -16.62 -0.54 24.66
CA GLN A 228 -17.87 -1.20 24.26
C GLN A 228 -17.62 -2.33 23.25
N ILE A 229 -16.78 -2.07 22.24
CA ILE A 229 -16.40 -3.07 21.23
C ILE A 229 -15.69 -4.26 21.89
N VAL A 230 -14.75 -4.00 22.80
CA VAL A 230 -14.03 -5.06 23.54
C VAL A 230 -15.00 -5.87 24.41
N LYS A 231 -15.92 -5.20 25.12
CA LYS A 231 -16.93 -5.85 25.96
C LYS A 231 -17.84 -6.78 25.15
N GLU A 232 -18.34 -6.31 24.01
CA GLU A 232 -19.15 -7.13 23.10
C GLU A 232 -18.36 -8.33 22.59
N LYS A 233 -17.12 -8.14 22.12
CA LYS A 233 -16.27 -9.25 21.66
C LYS A 233 -16.04 -10.27 22.78
N CYS A 234 -15.75 -9.83 23.99
CA CYS A 234 -15.61 -10.71 25.14
C CYS A 234 -16.90 -11.52 25.42
N GLN A 235 -18.08 -10.92 25.27
CA GLN A 235 -19.35 -11.60 25.41
C GLN A 235 -19.55 -12.65 24.30
N LEU A 236 -19.31 -12.30 23.04
CA LEU A 236 -19.44 -13.23 21.91
C LEU A 236 -18.48 -14.43 22.02
N ILE A 237 -17.28 -14.23 22.59
CA ILE A 237 -16.33 -15.32 22.89
C ILE A 237 -16.89 -16.24 23.98
N LYS A 238 -17.44 -15.67 25.07
CA LYS A 238 -18.06 -16.46 26.16
C LYS A 238 -19.24 -17.28 25.67
N GLU A 239 -20.02 -16.73 24.74
CA GLU A 239 -21.16 -17.40 24.11
C GLU A 239 -20.74 -18.42 23.02
N GLY A 240 -19.44 -18.54 22.70
CA GLY A 240 -18.93 -19.46 21.69
C GLY A 240 -19.23 -19.04 20.24
N LYS A 241 -19.75 -17.83 20.02
CA LYS A 241 -20.11 -17.30 18.69
C LYS A 241 -18.89 -16.89 17.86
N ILE A 242 -17.80 -16.48 18.52
CA ILE A 242 -16.53 -16.15 17.87
C ILE A 242 -15.36 -16.79 18.60
N LYS A 243 -14.26 -17.03 17.88
CA LYS A 243 -13.04 -17.65 18.44
C LYS A 243 -12.23 -16.61 19.21
N LYS A 244 -11.58 -17.05 20.30
CA LYS A 244 -10.62 -16.21 21.03
C LYS A 244 -9.36 -16.03 20.21
N GLU A 245 -9.03 -14.77 19.90
CA GLU A 245 -7.80 -14.40 19.20
C GLU A 245 -6.66 -14.11 20.18
N LYS A 246 -5.41 -14.15 19.67
CA LYS A 246 -4.25 -13.73 20.45
C LYS A 246 -4.25 -12.21 20.61
N SER A 247 -3.77 -11.73 21.74
CA SER A 247 -3.55 -10.29 21.95
C SER A 247 -2.61 -9.74 20.89
N LEU A 248 -2.98 -8.60 20.30
CA LEU A 248 -2.15 -7.89 19.36
C LEU A 248 -1.15 -7.00 20.10
N PRO A 249 0.03 -6.72 19.51
CA PRO A 249 0.99 -5.79 20.09
C PRO A 249 0.38 -4.40 20.27
N GLU A 250 0.79 -3.74 21.34
CA GLU A 250 0.50 -2.32 21.55
C GLU A 250 1.03 -1.48 20.38
N ILE A 251 0.42 -0.32 20.17
CA ILE A 251 0.85 0.62 19.14
C ILE A 251 1.95 1.49 19.75
N THR A 252 3.12 1.46 19.15
CA THR A 252 4.26 2.28 19.61
C THR A 252 4.25 3.66 18.94
N PRO A 253 4.83 4.71 19.55
CA PRO A 253 4.87 6.05 18.97
C PRO A 253 5.46 6.10 17.55
N ASN A 254 6.46 5.25 17.25
CA ASN A 254 7.10 5.18 15.94
C ASN A 254 6.19 4.60 14.84
N GLU A 255 5.09 3.95 15.21
CA GLU A 255 4.10 3.46 14.25
C GLU A 255 3.06 4.53 13.90
N VAL A 256 2.93 5.59 14.70
CA VAL A 256 1.94 6.65 14.49
C VAL A 256 2.39 7.56 13.34
N PRO A 257 1.63 7.62 12.23
CA PRO A 257 2.06 8.32 11.03
C PRO A 257 1.79 9.83 11.06
N PHE A 258 0.86 10.27 11.89
CA PHE A 258 0.41 11.66 12.02
C PHE A 258 -0.44 11.85 13.28
N ASP A 259 -0.63 13.11 13.67
CA ASP A 259 -1.51 13.51 14.76
C ASP A 259 -3.00 13.34 14.39
N ILE A 260 -3.80 12.99 15.40
CA ILE A 260 -5.25 12.83 15.34
C ILE A 260 -5.91 13.66 16.45
N PRO A 261 -7.22 13.98 16.37
CA PRO A 261 -7.93 14.66 17.45
C PRO A 261 -7.80 13.95 18.80
N GLU A 262 -7.84 14.72 19.90
CA GLU A 262 -7.60 14.20 21.26
C GLU A 262 -8.61 13.12 21.69
N ASN A 263 -9.86 13.23 21.22
CA ASN A 263 -10.94 12.27 21.47
C ASN A 263 -10.94 11.07 20.51
N TRP A 264 -9.94 10.97 19.62
CA TRP A 264 -9.73 9.81 18.74
C TRP A 264 -8.70 8.85 19.32
N LYS A 265 -8.66 7.62 18.79
CA LYS A 265 -7.71 6.61 19.25
C LYS A 265 -7.11 5.81 18.11
N TRP A 266 -5.79 5.64 18.12
CA TRP A 266 -5.14 4.64 17.28
C TRP A 266 -5.47 3.24 17.79
N VAL A 267 -5.97 2.38 16.90
CA VAL A 267 -6.37 1.00 17.24
C VAL A 267 -5.87 0.01 16.20
N ARG A 268 -5.59 -1.22 16.64
CA ARG A 268 -5.30 -2.33 15.70
C ARG A 268 -6.61 -2.81 15.08
N TRP A 269 -6.63 -3.01 13.77
CA TRP A 269 -7.81 -3.46 13.03
C TRP A 269 -8.41 -4.75 13.61
N GLY A 270 -7.58 -5.70 14.03
CA GLY A 270 -8.05 -6.95 14.64
C GLY A 270 -8.79 -6.75 15.97
N ASN A 271 -8.58 -5.64 16.68
CA ASN A 271 -9.36 -5.31 17.87
C ASN A 271 -10.79 -4.86 17.52
N LEU A 272 -11.00 -4.32 16.31
CA LEU A 272 -12.31 -3.86 15.82
C LEU A 272 -13.15 -4.98 15.21
N ALA A 273 -12.53 -5.88 14.44
CA ALA A 273 -13.24 -6.94 13.73
C ALA A 273 -13.77 -8.01 14.68
N LYS A 274 -15.01 -8.50 14.48
CA LYS A 274 -15.54 -9.70 15.14
C LYS A 274 -14.84 -10.96 14.66
N SER A 275 -14.51 -11.00 13.37
CA SER A 275 -13.75 -12.08 12.75
C SER A 275 -12.93 -11.58 11.56
N ILE A 276 -11.78 -12.21 11.33
CA ILE A 276 -10.98 -12.07 10.11
C ILE A 276 -10.85 -13.47 9.50
N GLN A 277 -11.72 -13.78 8.54
CA GLN A 277 -11.96 -15.16 8.10
C GLN A 277 -11.65 -15.34 6.62
N TYR A 278 -10.97 -16.42 6.29
CA TYR A 278 -10.76 -16.85 4.90
C TYR A 278 -12.02 -17.46 4.32
N GLY A 279 -12.27 -17.25 3.04
CA GLY A 279 -13.42 -17.82 2.36
C GLY A 279 -13.35 -19.34 2.18
N TYR A 280 -14.42 -19.87 1.61
CA TYR A 280 -14.60 -21.28 1.35
C TYR A 280 -13.90 -21.70 0.04
N ASN A 281 -13.31 -22.89 0.02
CA ASN A 281 -12.67 -23.45 -1.17
C ASN A 281 -13.63 -24.44 -1.85
N ALA A 282 -14.19 -24.03 -2.99
CA ALA A 282 -15.02 -24.89 -3.81
C ALA A 282 -14.84 -24.56 -5.30
N SER A 283 -15.23 -25.51 -6.14
CA SER A 283 -15.36 -25.27 -7.59
C SER A 283 -16.63 -24.48 -7.88
N GLY A 284 -16.57 -23.60 -8.88
CA GLY A 284 -17.73 -22.89 -9.38
C GLY A 284 -18.67 -23.81 -10.17
N LEU A 285 -19.97 -23.62 -10.00
CA LEU A 285 -21.05 -24.35 -10.66
C LEU A 285 -21.94 -23.37 -11.43
N GLN A 286 -22.59 -23.85 -12.49
CA GLN A 286 -23.54 -23.06 -13.29
C GLN A 286 -24.89 -22.87 -12.60
N SER A 287 -25.28 -23.80 -11.72
CA SER A 287 -26.54 -23.76 -10.98
C SER A 287 -26.35 -24.28 -9.54
N GLY A 288 -27.22 -23.86 -8.64
CA GLY A 288 -27.18 -24.26 -7.23
C GLY A 288 -28.06 -23.39 -6.34
N ARG A 289 -27.90 -23.54 -5.02
CA ARG A 289 -28.62 -22.75 -4.01
C ARG A 289 -27.82 -21.56 -3.49
N ILE A 290 -26.51 -21.72 -3.37
CA ILE A 290 -25.61 -20.75 -2.76
C ILE A 290 -24.62 -20.24 -3.80
N LYS A 291 -24.51 -18.91 -3.95
CA LYS A 291 -23.50 -18.28 -4.80
C LYS A 291 -22.17 -18.17 -4.07
N MET A 292 -21.07 -18.18 -4.82
CA MET A 292 -19.72 -18.00 -4.30
C MET A 292 -19.05 -16.81 -4.98
N LEU A 293 -19.00 -15.68 -4.28
CA LEU A 293 -18.38 -14.46 -4.77
C LEU A 293 -16.86 -14.62 -4.88
N ARG A 294 -16.31 -14.27 -6.05
CA ARG A 294 -14.88 -14.33 -6.35
C ARG A 294 -14.32 -12.93 -6.56
N ILE A 295 -13.00 -12.79 -6.44
CA ILE A 295 -12.26 -11.56 -6.78
C ILE A 295 -12.58 -11.11 -8.21
N SER A 296 -12.64 -12.04 -9.16
CA SER A 296 -12.91 -11.73 -10.57
C SER A 296 -14.31 -11.19 -10.84
N ASP A 297 -15.25 -11.42 -9.92
CA ASP A 297 -16.63 -10.96 -10.06
C ASP A 297 -16.80 -9.53 -9.53
N ILE A 298 -15.80 -9.00 -8.82
CA ILE A 298 -15.75 -7.62 -8.35
C ILE A 298 -15.08 -6.78 -9.43
N SER A 299 -15.84 -5.86 -10.01
CA SER A 299 -15.38 -4.98 -11.08
C SER A 299 -14.40 -3.91 -10.57
N ALA A 300 -13.77 -3.19 -11.50
CA ALA A 300 -12.90 -2.06 -11.19
C ALA A 300 -13.62 -0.91 -10.46
N ASN A 301 -14.92 -0.73 -10.70
CA ASN A 301 -15.76 0.28 -10.05
C ASN A 301 -16.42 -0.21 -8.74
N ASN A 302 -15.91 -1.28 -8.12
CA ASN A 302 -16.47 -1.87 -6.89
C ASN A 302 -17.97 -2.20 -7.01
N THR A 303 -18.37 -2.84 -8.10
CA THR A 303 -19.70 -3.40 -8.30
C THR A 303 -19.61 -4.90 -8.59
N VAL A 304 -20.73 -5.60 -8.40
CA VAL A 304 -20.85 -7.02 -8.68
C VAL A 304 -22.10 -7.24 -9.52
N ILE A 305 -21.93 -7.90 -10.66
CA ILE A 305 -23.05 -8.40 -11.47
C ILE A 305 -23.40 -9.77 -10.89
N TRP A 306 -24.33 -9.81 -9.94
CA TRP A 306 -24.62 -11.03 -9.19
C TRP A 306 -25.01 -12.21 -10.08
N ASP A 307 -25.67 -11.98 -11.21
CA ASP A 307 -26.09 -13.02 -12.14
C ASP A 307 -24.90 -13.81 -12.74
N THR A 308 -23.72 -13.21 -12.83
CA THR A 308 -22.51 -13.88 -13.32
C THR A 308 -21.72 -14.61 -12.24
N VAL A 309 -22.06 -14.39 -10.96
CA VAL A 309 -21.39 -15.04 -9.83
C VAL A 309 -21.79 -16.52 -9.81
N PRO A 310 -20.82 -17.46 -9.80
CA PRO A 310 -21.11 -18.88 -9.88
C PRO A 310 -21.71 -19.41 -8.58
N PHE A 311 -22.35 -20.56 -8.67
CA PHE A 311 -22.77 -21.34 -7.51
C PHE A 311 -21.61 -22.17 -6.95
N CYS A 312 -21.76 -22.70 -5.75
CA CYS A 312 -20.83 -23.70 -5.22
C CYS A 312 -21.56 -24.77 -4.39
N ASN A 313 -20.92 -25.93 -4.27
CA ASN A 313 -21.31 -26.93 -3.26
C ASN A 313 -20.65 -26.58 -1.92
N ILE A 314 -21.47 -26.38 -0.91
CA ILE A 314 -21.06 -26.17 0.48
C ILE A 314 -21.92 -27.06 1.39
N THR A 315 -21.34 -27.57 2.47
CA THR A 315 -22.06 -28.42 3.42
C THR A 315 -23.02 -27.59 4.26
N GLU A 316 -24.17 -28.14 4.64
CA GLU A 316 -25.15 -27.42 5.50
C GLU A 316 -24.52 -26.94 6.82
N THR A 317 -23.56 -27.71 7.36
CA THR A 317 -22.83 -27.34 8.57
C THR A 317 -21.87 -26.16 8.40
N ASP A 318 -21.42 -25.88 7.18
CA ASP A 318 -20.49 -24.78 6.90
C ASP A 318 -21.21 -23.49 6.47
N ILE A 319 -22.44 -23.56 5.93
CA ILE A 319 -23.13 -22.40 5.32
C ILE A 319 -23.10 -21.17 6.22
N ASP A 320 -23.56 -21.30 7.47
CA ASP A 320 -23.68 -20.18 8.41
C ASP A 320 -22.33 -19.50 8.68
N SER A 321 -21.23 -20.27 8.66
CA SER A 321 -19.89 -19.75 8.91
C SER A 321 -19.38 -18.87 7.77
N TYR A 322 -19.81 -19.12 6.53
CA TYR A 322 -19.30 -18.42 5.34
C TYR A 322 -20.33 -17.49 4.68
N LEU A 323 -21.57 -17.47 5.16
CA LEU A 323 -22.63 -16.64 4.60
C LEU A 323 -22.26 -15.16 4.72
N LEU A 324 -22.31 -14.46 3.58
CA LEU A 324 -22.13 -13.01 3.52
C LEU A 324 -23.36 -12.30 4.06
N HIS A 325 -23.12 -11.15 4.67
CA HIS A 325 -24.15 -10.25 5.15
C HIS A 325 -23.87 -8.82 4.67
N PRO A 326 -24.91 -7.98 4.54
CA PRO A 326 -24.72 -6.54 4.41
C PRO A 326 -23.77 -6.03 5.48
N ASN A 327 -22.87 -5.12 5.09
CA ASN A 327 -21.77 -4.57 5.87
C ASN A 327 -20.55 -5.45 6.10
N ASP A 328 -20.52 -6.68 5.58
CA ASP A 328 -19.27 -7.42 5.49
C ASP A 328 -18.30 -6.68 4.55
N ILE A 329 -17.01 -6.64 4.91
CA ILE A 329 -15.96 -6.13 4.04
C ILE A 329 -15.08 -7.29 3.60
N LEU A 330 -15.03 -7.51 2.29
CA LEU A 330 -14.16 -8.47 1.64
C LEU A 330 -12.84 -7.83 1.23
N PHE A 331 -11.76 -8.56 1.38
CA PHE A 331 -10.39 -8.17 1.08
C PHE A 331 -9.75 -9.22 0.16
N ALA A 332 -9.21 -8.77 -0.97
CA ALA A 332 -8.47 -9.61 -1.91
C ALA A 332 -7.06 -9.86 -1.39
N ARG A 333 -6.69 -11.14 -1.23
CA ARG A 333 -5.40 -11.53 -0.63
C ARG A 333 -4.32 -11.96 -1.60
N THR A 334 -4.63 -12.23 -2.86
CA THR A 334 -3.67 -12.82 -3.81
C THR A 334 -3.71 -12.15 -5.19
N GLY A 335 -2.54 -12.06 -5.84
CA GLY A 335 -2.42 -11.64 -7.24
C GLY A 335 -2.38 -10.11 -7.43
N GLY A 336 -2.65 -9.65 -8.66
CA GLY A 336 -2.62 -8.21 -9.00
C GLY A 336 -3.70 -7.35 -8.32
N THR A 337 -4.56 -7.96 -7.50
CA THR A 337 -5.63 -7.31 -6.76
C THR A 337 -5.42 -7.31 -5.26
N VAL A 338 -4.25 -7.76 -4.75
CA VAL A 338 -3.95 -7.74 -3.31
C VAL A 338 -4.22 -6.36 -2.73
N GLY A 339 -5.02 -6.31 -1.66
CA GLY A 339 -5.40 -5.06 -1.02
C GLY A 339 -6.73 -4.47 -1.45
N LYS A 340 -7.25 -4.86 -2.62
CA LYS A 340 -8.57 -4.39 -3.05
C LYS A 340 -9.63 -4.87 -2.06
N SER A 341 -10.49 -3.95 -1.64
CA SER A 341 -11.56 -4.23 -0.69
C SER A 341 -12.93 -3.91 -1.27
N PHE A 342 -13.94 -4.67 -0.85
CA PHE A 342 -15.30 -4.58 -1.33
C PHE A 342 -16.28 -4.64 -0.15
N LEU A 343 -17.16 -3.65 -0.05
CA LEU A 343 -18.20 -3.60 0.98
C LEU A 343 -19.47 -4.25 0.44
N ILE A 344 -19.97 -5.26 1.12
CA ILE A 344 -21.27 -5.87 0.80
C ILE A 344 -22.37 -4.87 1.18
N LYS A 345 -23.05 -4.31 0.19
CA LYS A 345 -24.23 -3.45 0.40
C LYS A 345 -25.51 -4.28 0.43
N GLU A 346 -25.69 -5.08 -0.60
CA GLU A 346 -26.90 -5.88 -0.83
C GLU A 346 -26.53 -7.25 -1.38
N LEU A 347 -27.38 -8.23 -1.08
CA LEU A 347 -27.24 -9.62 -1.52
C LEU A 347 -28.59 -10.06 -2.08
N PRO A 348 -28.69 -10.31 -3.40
CA PRO A 348 -29.96 -10.76 -4.00
C PRO A 348 -30.30 -12.19 -3.60
N MET A 349 -29.33 -12.97 -3.12
CA MET A 349 -29.51 -14.35 -2.67
C MET A 349 -28.40 -14.79 -1.72
N PRO A 350 -28.60 -15.89 -0.95
CA PRO A 350 -27.59 -16.47 -0.09
C PRO A 350 -26.27 -16.71 -0.82
N SER A 351 -25.21 -16.09 -0.31
CA SER A 351 -23.91 -16.05 -0.97
C SER A 351 -22.80 -16.25 0.05
N VAL A 352 -21.79 -17.03 -0.32
CA VAL A 352 -20.51 -17.18 0.38
C VAL A 352 -19.40 -16.55 -0.44
N PHE A 353 -18.16 -16.59 0.04
CA PHE A 353 -17.00 -15.96 -0.60
C PHE A 353 -15.86 -16.97 -0.76
N ALA A 354 -15.11 -16.85 -1.85
CA ALA A 354 -14.03 -17.78 -2.20
C ALA A 354 -12.80 -17.65 -1.27
N GLY A 355 -12.03 -18.73 -1.09
CA GLY A 355 -10.89 -18.80 -0.14
C GLY A 355 -9.71 -17.87 -0.38
N TYR A 356 -9.64 -17.24 -1.55
CA TYR A 356 -8.70 -16.14 -1.85
C TYR A 356 -9.28 -14.75 -1.52
N LEU A 357 -10.41 -14.69 -0.81
CA LEU A 357 -10.94 -13.50 -0.16
C LEU A 357 -10.85 -13.68 1.35
N ILE A 358 -10.67 -12.57 2.06
CA ILE A 358 -10.78 -12.48 3.51
C ILE A 358 -11.99 -11.62 3.83
N ARG A 359 -12.88 -12.11 4.69
CA ARG A 359 -14.00 -11.33 5.24
C ARG A 359 -13.61 -10.74 6.58
N THR A 360 -14.01 -9.50 6.77
CA THR A 360 -14.07 -8.85 8.08
C THR A 360 -15.49 -8.33 8.33
N ASN A 361 -15.95 -8.46 9.57
CA ASN A 361 -17.29 -8.05 9.99
C ASN A 361 -17.27 -7.40 11.37
N TYR A 362 -18.29 -6.59 11.65
CA TYR A 362 -18.30 -5.62 12.76
C TYR A 362 -19.66 -5.60 13.44
N ASN A 363 -19.75 -4.92 14.58
CA ASN A 363 -21.05 -4.49 15.10
C ASN A 363 -21.40 -3.15 14.49
N SER A 364 -22.39 -3.12 13.61
CA SER A 364 -22.84 -1.90 12.94
C SER A 364 -23.47 -0.87 13.88
N ASP A 365 -23.81 -1.26 15.11
CA ASP A 365 -24.29 -0.34 16.14
C ASP A 365 -23.15 0.41 16.84
N LEU A 366 -21.91 -0.09 16.75
CA LEU A 366 -20.71 0.49 17.38
C LEU A 366 -19.71 1.05 16.36
N LEU A 367 -19.67 0.49 15.15
CA LEU A 367 -18.72 0.90 14.11
C LEU A 367 -19.48 1.20 12.83
N SER A 368 -18.96 2.14 12.04
CA SER A 368 -19.40 2.33 10.65
C SER A 368 -18.54 1.48 9.71
N PRO A 369 -19.08 0.42 9.08
CA PRO A 369 -18.38 -0.39 8.08
C PRO A 369 -17.98 0.44 6.85
N GLN A 370 -18.74 1.49 6.54
CA GLN A 370 -18.44 2.44 5.47
C GLN A 370 -17.18 3.27 5.80
N TYR A 371 -17.03 3.73 7.05
CA TYR A 371 -15.80 4.40 7.50
C TYR A 371 -14.58 3.49 7.34
N LEU A 372 -14.69 2.24 7.78
CA LEU A 372 -13.64 1.23 7.61
C LEU A 372 -13.32 0.97 6.14
N LYS A 373 -14.34 0.93 5.28
CA LYS A 373 -14.16 0.81 3.83
C LYS A 373 -13.43 2.02 3.24
N TYR A 374 -13.71 3.23 3.72
CA TYR A 374 -12.99 4.44 3.31
C TYR A 374 -11.54 4.43 3.77
N PHE A 375 -11.26 3.98 4.99
CA PHE A 375 -9.89 3.76 5.44
C PHE A 375 -9.14 2.79 4.51
N MET A 376 -9.78 1.70 4.06
CA MET A 376 -9.16 0.76 3.10
C MET A 376 -8.93 1.34 1.70
N ASN A 377 -9.38 2.56 1.42
CA ASN A 377 -9.03 3.31 0.22
C ASN A 377 -7.95 4.37 0.48
N SER A 378 -7.60 4.63 1.74
CA SER A 378 -6.64 5.66 2.13
C SER A 378 -5.19 5.26 1.83
N PHE A 379 -4.33 6.25 1.72
CA PHE A 379 -2.88 6.05 1.55
C PHE A 379 -2.28 5.25 2.70
N LEU A 380 -2.67 5.55 3.94
CA LEU A 380 -2.15 4.87 5.13
C LEU A 380 -2.41 3.37 5.10
N TYR A 381 -3.60 2.94 4.66
CA TYR A 381 -3.90 1.53 4.48
C TYR A 381 -2.99 0.88 3.45
N TRP A 382 -2.84 1.49 2.27
CA TRP A 382 -2.00 0.94 1.20
C TRP A 382 -0.52 0.91 1.58
N ARG A 383 -0.04 1.92 2.32
CA ARG A 383 1.33 1.94 2.88
C ARG A 383 1.57 0.77 3.82
N GLN A 384 0.67 0.55 4.78
CA GLN A 384 0.78 -0.58 5.73
C GLN A 384 0.67 -1.93 5.03
N LEU A 385 -0.21 -2.04 4.02
CA LEU A 385 -0.34 -3.24 3.22
C LEU A 385 0.97 -3.54 2.47
N GLN A 386 1.54 -2.55 1.78
CA GLN A 386 2.79 -2.72 1.04
C GLN A 386 3.93 -3.16 1.96
N ALA A 387 4.08 -2.53 3.13
CA ALA A 387 5.06 -2.91 4.14
C ALA A 387 4.83 -4.33 4.70
N GLY A 388 3.57 -4.77 4.80
CA GLY A 388 3.18 -6.07 5.35
C GLY A 388 3.02 -7.21 4.32
N THR A 389 3.24 -6.95 3.02
CA THR A 389 3.15 -7.96 1.96
C THR A 389 4.50 -8.62 1.67
N THR A 390 4.49 -9.94 1.48
CA THR A 390 5.70 -10.67 1.06
C THR A 390 6.02 -10.30 -0.40
N LYS A 391 7.22 -9.77 -0.65
CA LYS A 391 7.73 -9.41 -2.00
C LYS A 391 8.07 -10.66 -2.84
N THR A 392 7.07 -11.50 -3.14
CA THR A 392 7.16 -12.65 -4.06
C THR A 392 6.55 -12.33 -5.43
N ALA A 393 6.79 -13.17 -6.44
CA ALA A 393 6.34 -12.95 -7.83
C ALA A 393 4.81 -12.79 -7.96
N GLN A 394 4.04 -13.38 -7.04
CA GLN A 394 2.67 -12.97 -6.76
C GLN A 394 2.63 -12.33 -5.37
N PRO A 395 2.18 -11.08 -5.22
CA PRO A 395 1.93 -10.49 -3.92
C PRO A 395 0.86 -11.32 -3.19
N ASN A 396 1.07 -11.56 -1.90
CA ASN A 396 0.11 -12.24 -1.04
C ASN A 396 0.02 -11.50 0.30
N CYS A 397 -1.20 -11.34 0.79
CA CYS A 397 -1.48 -10.78 2.11
C CYS A 397 -2.30 -11.80 2.91
N ASN A 398 -2.16 -11.82 4.23
CA ASN A 398 -2.89 -12.76 5.09
C ASN A 398 -3.70 -11.99 6.14
N GLY A 399 -4.58 -12.70 6.85
CA GLY A 399 -5.43 -12.09 7.88
C GLY A 399 -4.63 -11.51 9.05
N GLN A 400 -3.41 -12.01 9.31
CA GLN A 400 -2.53 -11.43 10.33
C GLN A 400 -2.00 -10.05 9.92
N THR A 401 -1.63 -9.87 8.65
CA THR A 401 -1.24 -8.56 8.12
C THR A 401 -2.37 -7.56 8.32
N LEU A 402 -3.60 -7.92 7.93
CA LEU A 402 -4.78 -7.06 8.15
C LEU A 402 -5.01 -6.78 9.64
N SER A 403 -4.95 -7.81 10.50
CA SER A 403 -5.20 -7.65 11.94
C SER A 403 -4.26 -6.65 12.63
N LYS A 404 -3.02 -6.53 12.15
CA LYS A 404 -1.97 -5.70 12.75
C LYS A 404 -1.99 -4.25 12.26
N MET A 405 -2.76 -3.95 11.21
CA MET A 405 -2.86 -2.58 10.70
C MET A 405 -3.39 -1.66 11.80
N ILE A 406 -2.82 -0.46 11.89
CA ILE A 406 -3.31 0.63 12.71
C ILE A 406 -4.31 1.45 11.90
N ILE A 407 -5.40 1.84 12.56
CA ILE A 407 -6.45 2.69 12.00
C ILE A 407 -6.77 3.76 13.06
N PRO A 408 -6.98 5.03 12.66
CA PRO A 408 -7.49 6.04 13.57
C PRO A 408 -8.98 5.76 13.79
N LEU A 409 -9.42 5.67 15.04
CA LEU A 409 -10.81 5.45 15.41
C LEU A 409 -11.42 6.76 15.95
N PRO A 410 -12.37 7.38 15.23
CA PRO A 410 -13.23 8.44 15.75
C PRO A 410 -14.35 7.86 16.62
N PRO A 411 -15.03 8.70 17.42
CA PRO A 411 -16.34 8.35 17.95
C PRO A 411 -17.35 8.03 16.83
N LEU A 412 -18.35 7.19 17.13
CA LEU A 412 -19.26 6.66 16.10
C LEU A 412 -20.06 7.75 15.36
N SER A 413 -20.50 8.79 16.07
CA SER A 413 -21.22 9.91 15.48
C SER A 413 -20.38 10.61 14.42
N GLU A 414 -19.09 10.83 14.70
CA GLU A 414 -18.17 11.42 13.75
C GLU A 414 -17.83 10.47 12.59
N GLN A 415 -17.67 9.16 12.84
CA GLN A 415 -17.51 8.19 11.75
C GLN A 415 -18.62 8.31 10.71
N LYS A 416 -19.88 8.45 11.15
CA LYS A 416 -21.05 8.63 10.27
C LYS A 416 -20.98 9.97 9.51
N ARG A 417 -20.63 11.06 10.19
CA ARG A 417 -20.47 12.39 9.59
C ARG A 417 -19.36 12.43 8.53
N ILE A 418 -18.23 11.75 8.79
CA ILE A 418 -17.15 11.57 7.82
C ILE A 418 -17.64 10.81 6.58
N VAL A 419 -18.36 9.70 6.78
CA VAL A 419 -18.93 8.89 5.70
C VAL A 419 -19.87 9.73 4.84
N GLU A 420 -20.80 10.46 5.45
CA GLU A 420 -21.74 11.32 4.72
C GLU A 420 -21.03 12.40 3.89
N LYS A 421 -19.93 12.97 4.42
CA LYS A 421 -19.15 13.97 3.70
C LYS A 421 -18.35 13.35 2.54
N LEU A 422 -17.74 12.19 2.74
CA LEU A 422 -17.03 11.47 1.67
C LEU A 422 -17.98 10.96 0.58
N ASP A 423 -19.16 10.45 0.94
CA ASP A 423 -20.20 10.01 0.01
C ASP A 423 -20.64 11.15 -0.93
N LYS A 424 -20.63 12.39 -0.43
CA LYS A 424 -20.94 13.59 -1.24
C LYS A 424 -19.77 14.06 -2.10
N LEU A 425 -18.54 14.05 -1.55
CA LEU A 425 -17.39 14.70 -2.19
C LEU A 425 -16.65 13.81 -3.19
N LEU A 426 -16.51 12.50 -2.91
CA LEU A 426 -15.74 11.61 -3.78
C LEU A 426 -16.35 11.46 -5.20
N PRO A 427 -17.69 11.36 -5.37
CA PRO A 427 -18.28 11.32 -6.72
C PRO A 427 -18.06 12.60 -7.52
N LEU A 428 -17.95 13.76 -6.87
CA LEU A 428 -17.62 15.02 -7.55
C LEU A 428 -16.21 14.99 -8.13
N CYS A 429 -15.29 14.26 -7.49
CA CYS A 429 -13.95 14.07 -8.02
C CYS A 429 -13.95 13.16 -9.26
N ASP A 430 -14.83 12.15 -9.31
CA ASP A 430 -15.00 11.30 -10.50
C ASP A 430 -15.46 12.11 -11.73
N GLY A 431 -16.40 13.04 -11.52
CA GLY A 431 -16.93 13.90 -12.59
C GLY A 431 -15.94 14.93 -13.16
N LEU A 432 -14.78 15.13 -12.53
CA LEU A 432 -13.75 16.06 -13.03
C LEU A 432 -13.05 15.58 -14.32
N ILE A 433 -13.24 14.31 -14.71
CA ILE A 433 -12.66 13.71 -15.92
C ILE A 433 -13.58 13.91 -17.14
N GLU A 434 -14.86 14.21 -16.94
CA GLU A 434 -15.92 14.10 -17.97
C GLU A 434 -16.27 15.40 -18.71
N ASN A 435 -15.48 16.48 -18.64
CA ASN A 435 -15.74 17.73 -19.37
C ASN A 435 -14.65 18.10 -20.39
#